data_AF-A0A965PSP6-F1
#
_entry.id   AF-A0A965PSP6-F1
#
_cell.length_a   1.000
_cell.length_b   1.000
_cell.length_c   1.000
_cell.angle_alpha   90.00
_cell.angle_beta   90.00
_cell.angle_gamma   90.00
#
_symmetry.space_group_name_H-M   'P 1'
#
loop_
_entity.id
_entity.type
_entity.pdbx_description
1 polymer ?
#
loop_
_entity_poly.entity_id
_entity_poly.type
_entity_poly.pdbx_seq_one_letter_code
_entity_poly.pdbx_strand_id
1 'polypeptide(L)'
;MKKLEDITVTFIWGGKEATAFADVVYKTHRVDIGPQGHREHYMADVPYDMDLARIEVLIDGQEVKDDENLTEFATQLLLEEADYQLCEMA
;
A
#
# COMPACT_ATOMS: atom_id res chain seq x y z
N MET A 1 -15.01 -4.01 -2.14
CA MET A 1 -13.54 -3.88 -2.13
C MET A 1 -13.21 -2.56 -2.79
N LYS A 2 -12.32 -1.79 -2.19
CA LYS A 2 -11.82 -0.53 -2.73
C LYS A 2 -10.45 -0.77 -3.35
N LYS A 3 -9.98 0.13 -4.21
CA LYS A 3 -8.72 0.00 -4.94
C LYS A 3 -7.97 1.33 -4.89
N LEU A 4 -6.67 1.27 -4.66
CA LEU A 4 -5.72 2.35 -4.83
C LEU A 4 -4.81 1.96 -6.00
N GLU A 5 -4.82 2.76 -7.06
CA GLU A 5 -4.17 2.43 -8.34
C GLU A 5 -2.82 3.11 -8.45
N ASP A 6 -1.90 2.47 -9.18
CA ASP A 6 -0.62 3.04 -9.60
C ASP A 6 0.27 3.54 -8.43
N ILE A 7 0.29 2.81 -7.31
CA ILE A 7 1.22 3.10 -6.22
C ILE A 7 2.64 2.84 -6.71
N THR A 8 3.50 3.82 -6.46
CA THR A 8 4.88 3.81 -6.93
C THR A 8 5.81 4.10 -5.78
N VAL A 9 6.83 3.27 -5.62
CA VAL A 9 7.93 3.50 -4.67
C VAL A 9 9.28 3.38 -5.38
N THR A 10 10.23 4.23 -4.99
CA THR A 10 11.60 4.21 -5.50
C THR A 10 12.56 3.96 -4.35
N PHE A 11 13.48 3.01 -4.54
CA PHE A 11 14.45 2.61 -3.51
C PHE A 11 15.77 2.15 -4.14
N ILE A 12 16.81 1.97 -3.31
CA ILE A 12 18.12 1.50 -3.77
C ILE A 12 18.26 -0.01 -3.50
N TRP A 13 18.57 -0.79 -4.53
CA TRP A 13 18.86 -2.22 -4.43
C TRP A 13 20.18 -2.55 -5.12
N GLY A 14 21.11 -3.19 -4.41
CA GLY A 14 22.40 -3.59 -4.99
C GLY A 14 23.22 -2.42 -5.58
N GLY A 15 23.02 -1.20 -5.06
CA GLY A 15 23.68 0.02 -5.55
C GLY A 15 23.04 0.64 -6.81
N LYS A 16 21.88 0.14 -7.23
CA LYS A 16 21.09 0.67 -8.35
C LYS A 16 19.75 1.21 -7.86
N GLU A 17 19.18 2.15 -8.61
CA GLU A 17 17.82 2.62 -8.39
C GLU A 17 16.83 1.58 -8.92
N ALA A 18 15.89 1.21 -8.06
CA ALA A 18 14.78 0.32 -8.35
C ALA A 18 13.47 1.09 -8.16
N THR A 19 12.51 0.83 -9.04
CA THR A 19 11.16 1.39 -8.94
C THR A 19 10.16 0.26 -8.95
N ALA A 20 9.27 0.22 -7.96
CA ALA A 20 8.19 -0.76 -7.90
C ALA A 20 6.83 -0.09 -8.08
N PHE A 21 5.95 -0.79 -8.80
CA PHE A 21 4.59 -0.39 -9.11
C PHE A 21 3.62 -1.47 -8.64
N ALA A 22 2.50 -1.07 -8.08
CA ALA A 22 1.39 -1.99 -7.83
C ALA A 22 0.05 -1.27 -7.68
N ASP A 23 -1.00 -2.04 -7.88
CA ASP A 23 -2.33 -1.71 -7.42
C ASP A 23 -2.55 -2.30 -6.02
N VAL A 24 -3.17 -1.57 -5.10
CA VAL A 24 -3.57 -2.11 -3.78
C VAL A 24 -5.07 -2.28 -3.74
N VAL A 25 -5.50 -3.51 -3.48
CA VAL A 25 -6.90 -3.84 -3.23
C VAL A 25 -7.10 -3.95 -1.74
N TYR A 26 -8.07 -3.20 -1.20
CA TYR A 26 -8.29 -3.16 0.23
C TYR A 26 -9.77 -3.26 0.63
N LYS A 27 -9.98 -3.72 1.87
CA LYS A 27 -11.30 -3.75 2.53
C LYS A 27 -11.32 -2.72 3.64
N THR A 28 -12.49 -2.11 3.81
CA THR A 28 -12.76 -1.18 4.92
C THR A 28 -13.81 -1.78 5.83
N HIS A 29 -13.70 -1.52 7.13
CA HIS A 29 -14.77 -1.73 8.08
C HIS A 29 -15.30 -0.37 8.55
N ARG A 30 -16.55 -0.34 8.99
CA ARG A 30 -17.15 0.88 9.51
C ARG A 30 -17.04 0.88 11.03
N VAL A 31 -16.23 1.78 11.58
CA VAL A 31 -15.96 1.88 13.02
C VAL A 31 -16.49 3.19 13.56
N ASP A 32 -17.06 3.13 14.76
CA ASP A 32 -17.38 4.32 15.53
C ASP A 32 -16.12 4.82 16.24
N ILE A 33 -15.59 5.94 15.78
CA ILE A 33 -14.45 6.63 16.39
C ILE A 33 -14.91 7.82 17.26
N GLY A 34 -16.20 7.87 17.61
CA GLY A 34 -16.73 8.83 18.57
C GLY A 34 -16.13 8.64 19.97
N PRO A 35 -16.04 9.72 20.77
CA PRO A 35 -15.50 9.63 22.13
C PRO A 35 -16.35 8.71 23.01
N GLN A 36 -15.68 7.78 23.68
CA GLN A 36 -16.33 6.76 24.50
C GLN A 36 -17.25 7.40 25.57
N GLY A 37 -18.52 7.01 25.59
CA GLY A 37 -19.50 7.50 26.58
C GLY A 37 -20.24 8.78 26.18
N HIS A 38 -19.99 9.33 24.99
CA HIS A 38 -20.78 10.43 24.43
C HIS A 38 -21.83 9.91 23.45
N ARG A 39 -22.89 10.70 23.25
CA ARG A 39 -24.05 10.33 22.40
C ARG A 39 -23.80 10.59 20.90
N GLU A 40 -22.73 11.32 20.59
CA GLU A 40 -22.30 11.61 19.23
C GLU A 40 -21.48 10.44 18.71
N HIS A 41 -22.01 9.76 17.69
CA HIS A 41 -21.31 8.70 16.98
C HIS A 41 -20.63 9.30 15.76
N TYR A 42 -19.35 9.00 15.56
CA TYR A 42 -18.63 9.35 14.34
C TYR A 42 -18.21 8.07 13.65
N MET A 43 -18.92 7.71 12.58
CA MET A 43 -18.65 6.49 11.84
C MET A 43 -17.62 6.78 10.74
N ALA A 44 -16.47 6.12 10.78
CA ALA A 44 -15.44 6.19 9.74
C ALA A 44 -15.26 4.83 9.05
N ASP A 45 -14.95 4.86 7.76
CA ASP A 45 -14.49 3.68 7.01
C ASP A 45 -12.98 3.54 7.21
N VAL A 46 -12.54 2.53 7.96
CA VAL A 46 -11.12 2.30 8.26
C VAL A 46 -10.62 1.09 7.45
N PRO A 47 -9.52 1.19 6.69
CA PRO A 47 -8.89 0.05 6.02
C PRO A 47 -8.42 -1.00 7.04
N TYR A 48 -8.57 -2.30 6.72
CA TYR A 48 -8.13 -3.37 7.64
C TYR A 48 -7.52 -4.62 6.98
N ASP A 49 -7.61 -4.72 5.66
CA ASP A 49 -7.09 -5.85 4.89
C ASP A 49 -6.64 -5.30 3.54
N MET A 50 -5.38 -5.52 3.18
CA MET A 50 -4.74 -4.99 1.97
C MET A 50 -4.00 -6.11 1.26
N ASP A 51 -4.16 -6.15 -0.06
CA ASP A 51 -3.50 -7.10 -0.94
C ASP A 51 -2.98 -6.36 -2.18
N LEU A 52 -1.86 -6.82 -2.73
CA LEU A 52 -1.25 -6.23 -3.91
C LEU A 52 -1.70 -6.95 -5.18
N ALA A 53 -1.93 -6.19 -6.23
CA ALA A 53 -2.20 -6.68 -7.57
C ALA A 53 -1.26 -6.00 -8.57
N ARG A 54 -0.92 -6.71 -9.65
CA ARG A 54 -0.06 -6.18 -10.73
C ARG A 54 1.27 -5.60 -10.23
N ILE A 55 2.00 -6.35 -9.42
CA ILE A 55 3.32 -5.93 -8.93
C ILE A 55 4.32 -5.99 -10.09
N GLU A 56 5.00 -4.89 -10.36
CA GLU A 56 6.08 -4.78 -11.33
C GLU A 56 7.27 -4.07 -10.68
N VAL A 57 8.46 -4.67 -10.74
CA VAL A 57 9.70 -4.07 -10.20
C VAL A 57 10.67 -3.85 -11.36
N LEU A 58 11.12 -2.61 -11.51
CA LEU A 58 12.02 -2.16 -12.56
C LEU A 58 13.38 -1.77 -11.97
N ILE A 59 14.47 -2.27 -12.55
CA ILE A 59 15.83 -1.80 -12.31
C ILE A 59 16.43 -1.42 -13.67
N ASP A 60 16.98 -0.20 -13.79
CA ASP A 60 17.50 0.33 -15.05
C ASP A 60 16.48 0.25 -16.22
N GLY A 61 15.19 0.35 -15.91
CA GLY A 61 14.09 0.23 -16.88
C GLY A 61 13.79 -1.21 -17.34
N GLN A 62 14.41 -2.22 -16.73
CA GLN A 62 14.15 -3.64 -16.99
C GLN A 62 13.37 -4.26 -15.84
N GLU A 63 12.35 -5.05 -16.18
CA GLU A 63 11.54 -5.78 -15.22
C GLU A 63 12.34 -6.94 -14.61
N VAL A 64 12.33 -7.04 -13.28
CA VAL A 64 12.98 -8.10 -12.51
C VAL A 64 11.90 -8.97 -11.88
N LYS A 65 11.80 -10.23 -12.31
CA LYS A 65 10.78 -11.19 -11.83
C LYS A 65 11.31 -12.27 -10.89
N ASP A 66 12.59 -12.61 -11.03
CA ASP A 66 13.16 -13.82 -10.43
C ASP A 66 13.97 -13.54 -9.15
N ASP A 67 13.92 -12.32 -8.62
CA ASP A 67 14.54 -11.95 -7.34
C ASP A 67 13.47 -11.88 -6.25
N GLU A 68 13.30 -12.97 -5.50
CA GLU A 68 12.31 -13.08 -4.42
C GLU A 68 12.56 -12.06 -3.31
N ASN A 69 13.82 -11.81 -2.95
CA ASN A 69 14.15 -10.87 -1.87
C ASN A 69 13.81 -9.43 -2.29
N LEU A 70 14.14 -9.07 -3.54
CA LEU A 70 13.78 -7.77 -4.09
C LEU A 70 12.27 -7.58 -4.14
N THR A 71 11.55 -8.61 -4.59
CA THR A 71 10.09 -8.56 -4.73
C THR A 71 9.40 -8.47 -3.37
N GLU A 72 9.88 -9.20 -2.37
CA GLU A 72 9.38 -9.11 -0.99
C GLU A 72 9.63 -7.73 -0.39
N PHE A 73 10.84 -7.18 -0.57
CA PHE A 73 11.17 -5.83 -0.09
C PHE A 73 10.32 -4.76 -0.77
N ALA A 74 10.17 -4.83 -2.09
CA ALA A 74 9.30 -3.94 -2.87
C ALA A 74 7.84 -4.03 -2.40
N THR A 75 7.36 -5.25 -2.13
CA THR A 75 6.00 -5.51 -1.62
C THR A 75 5.76 -4.82 -0.27
N GLN A 76 6.71 -4.93 0.66
CA GLN A 76 6.60 -4.24 1.95
C GLN A 76 6.52 -2.72 1.79
N LEU A 77 7.41 -2.15 0.98
CA LEU A 77 7.41 -0.70 0.73
C LEU A 77 6.12 -0.22 0.06
N LEU A 78 5.59 -0.97 -0.90
CA LEU A 78 4.32 -0.64 -1.57
C LEU A 78 3.14 -0.66 -0.60
N LEU A 79 3.09 -1.62 0.33
CA LEU A 79 2.04 -1.68 1.36
C LEU A 79 2.16 -0.55 2.37
N GLU A 80 3.38 -0.19 2.78
CA GLU A 80 3.61 0.95 3.67
C GLU A 80 3.19 2.27 3.02
N GLU A 81 3.55 2.48 1.76
CA GLU A 81 3.14 3.66 0.99
C GLU A 81 1.62 3.72 0.82
N ALA A 82 0.97 2.58 0.60
CA ALA A 82 -0.48 2.50 0.52
C ALA A 82 -1.16 2.87 1.84
N ASP A 83 -0.66 2.36 2.96
CA ASP A 83 -1.16 2.69 4.30
C ASP A 83 -1.02 4.20 4.57
N TYR A 84 0.14 4.77 4.24
CA TYR A 84 0.41 6.19 4.37
C TYR A 84 -0.59 7.03 3.56
N GLN A 85 -0.78 6.72 2.27
CA GLN A 85 -1.72 7.44 1.42
C GLN A 85 -3.17 7.31 1.92
N LEU A 86 -3.58 6.12 2.34
CA LEU A 86 -4.92 5.90 2.88
C LEU A 86 -5.15 6.64 4.20
N CYS A 87 -4.11 6.80 5.03
CA CYS A 87 -4.17 7.58 6.26
C CYS A 87 -4.18 9.09 6.02
N GLU A 88 -3.41 9.61 5.05
CA GLU A 88 -3.43 11.04 4.71
C GLU A 88 -4.74 11.46 4.02
N MET A 89 -5.42 10.53 3.35
CA MET A 89 -6.70 10.78 2.70
C MET A 89 -7.93 10.68 3.63
N ALA A 90 -7.76 10.18 4.87
CA ALA A 90 -8.83 9.96 5.84
C ALA A 90 -9.14 11.20 6.71
#